data_AF-A0A849MAE9-F1
#
_entry.id   AF-A0A849MAE9-F1
#
_cell.length_a   1.000
_cell.length_b   1.000
_cell.length_c   1.000
_cell.angle_alpha   90.00
_cell.angle_beta   90.00
_cell.angle_gamma   90.00
#
_symmetry.space_group_name_H-M   'P 1'
#
loop_
_entity.id
_entity.type
_entity.pdbx_description
1 polymer ?
#
loop_
_entity_poly.entity_id
_entity_poly.type
_entity_poly.pdbx_seq_one_letter_code
_entity_poly.pdbx_strand_id
1 'polypeptide(L)'
;MTKSNTNIFINSLLAFVTAFIITTVFHELGHYLSYVFYGADPTLFHNFVQTPNQILDIKVKIISAFAGPVISAVQGIIFALIVIKSKRNTSNHLFFLWLSLLGFVNFFGYLIITPFSTIGDTGKVAELLNMDFTIRAIIAVVGFITLIWVILNVAKNFANFIPMPCKMDSRVKYVYRLMFFPIIIGSLINTVLAFPVVAILSIIYPATSPYVIMISFPMILKAKSHHVSKPNLETRISKQLVIFALCAIFLNRLLTLGIG
;
A
#
# COMPACT_ATOMS: atom_id res chain seq x y z
N MET A 1 -17.16 23.45 7.73
CA MET A 1 -15.80 22.86 7.61
C MET A 1 -14.88 23.93 7.02
N THR A 2 -13.69 24.18 7.58
CA THR A 2 -12.79 25.18 6.98
C THR A 2 -12.21 24.66 5.67
N LYS A 3 -12.01 25.52 4.67
CA LYS A 3 -11.46 25.16 3.35
C LYS A 3 -10.12 24.42 3.45
N SER A 4 -9.27 24.81 4.40
CA SER A 4 -7.97 24.16 4.67
C SER A 4 -8.11 22.68 5.05
N ASN A 5 -9.04 22.40 5.95
CA ASN A 5 -9.31 21.06 6.44
C ASN A 5 -9.87 20.12 5.35
N THR A 6 -10.59 20.68 4.37
CA THR A 6 -11.08 19.93 3.20
C THR A 6 -9.94 19.58 2.24
N ASN A 7 -9.04 20.55 1.96
CA ASN A 7 -7.94 20.35 1.03
C ASN A 7 -6.96 19.28 1.49
N ILE A 8 -6.61 19.25 2.79
CA ILE A 8 -5.75 18.19 3.35
C ILE A 8 -6.37 16.81 3.16
N PHE A 9 -7.65 16.68 3.48
CA PHE A 9 -8.36 15.41 3.35
C PHE A 9 -8.35 14.94 1.90
N ILE A 10 -8.72 15.80 0.95
CA ILE A 10 -8.73 15.46 -0.48
C ILE A 10 -7.33 15.10 -0.97
N ASN A 11 -6.31 15.89 -0.62
CA ASN A 11 -4.94 15.59 -1.03
C ASN A 11 -4.46 14.24 -0.48
N SER A 12 -4.75 13.94 0.78
CA SER A 12 -4.35 12.65 1.36
C SER A 12 -5.16 11.49 0.80
N LEU A 13 -6.45 11.67 0.54
CA LEU A 13 -7.30 10.67 -0.12
C LEU A 13 -6.78 10.35 -1.52
N LEU A 14 -6.48 11.37 -2.33
CA LEU A 14 -5.91 11.19 -3.67
C LEU A 14 -4.56 10.47 -3.60
N ALA A 15 -3.69 10.88 -2.67
CA ALA A 15 -2.39 10.25 -2.47
C ALA A 15 -2.53 8.77 -2.06
N PHE A 16 -3.45 8.46 -1.14
CA PHE A 16 -3.74 7.10 -0.69
C PHE A 16 -4.27 6.21 -1.81
N VAL A 17 -5.32 6.66 -2.51
CA VAL A 17 -5.93 5.90 -3.63
C VAL A 17 -4.90 5.62 -4.71
N THR A 18 -4.16 6.66 -5.11
CA THR A 18 -3.09 6.52 -6.12
C THR A 18 -2.01 5.56 -5.64
N ALA A 19 -1.51 5.72 -4.40
CA ALA A 19 -0.43 4.89 -3.88
C ALA A 19 -0.85 3.43 -3.77
N PHE A 20 -2.10 3.15 -3.41
CA PHE A 20 -2.64 1.81 -3.37
C PHE A 20 -2.63 1.16 -4.75
N ILE A 21 -3.21 1.83 -5.75
CA ILE A 21 -3.24 1.31 -7.13
C ILE A 21 -1.82 1.05 -7.65
N ILE A 22 -0.90 2.01 -7.46
CA ILE A 22 0.49 1.85 -7.90
C ILE A 22 1.18 0.71 -7.16
N THR A 23 0.93 0.53 -5.86
CA THR A 23 1.49 -0.59 -5.09
C THR A 23 1.01 -1.93 -5.64
N THR A 24 -0.28 -2.07 -5.92
CA THR A 24 -0.84 -3.28 -6.53
C THR A 24 -0.24 -3.52 -7.92
N VAL A 25 -0.15 -2.49 -8.77
CA VAL A 25 0.46 -2.63 -10.10
C VAL A 25 1.92 -3.06 -10.01
N PHE A 26 2.72 -2.46 -9.12
CA PHE A 26 4.12 -2.86 -8.95
C PHE A 26 4.26 -4.29 -8.42
N HIS A 27 3.35 -4.69 -7.54
CA HIS A 27 3.28 -6.06 -7.05
C HIS A 27 3.00 -7.06 -8.18
N GLU A 28 1.93 -6.85 -8.95
CA GLU A 28 1.60 -7.73 -10.08
C GLU A 28 2.68 -7.70 -11.17
N LEU A 29 3.29 -6.54 -11.42
CA LEU A 29 4.43 -6.41 -12.33
C LEU A 29 5.62 -7.26 -11.87
N GLY A 30 5.84 -7.41 -10.56
CA GLY A 30 6.85 -8.31 -10.01
C GLY A 30 6.62 -9.76 -10.41
N HIS A 31 5.38 -10.25 -10.27
CA HIS A 31 5.00 -11.58 -10.73
C HIS A 31 5.18 -11.72 -12.25
N TYR A 32 4.63 -10.77 -13.03
CA TYR A 32 4.68 -10.79 -14.49
C TYR A 32 6.12 -10.83 -15.01
N LEU A 33 6.98 -9.91 -14.55
CA LEU A 33 8.38 -9.87 -14.99
C LEU A 33 9.14 -11.14 -14.60
N SER A 34 8.84 -11.74 -13.46
CA SER A 34 9.44 -13.02 -13.08
C SER A 34 9.06 -14.13 -14.05
N TYR A 35 7.79 -14.24 -14.43
CA TYR A 35 7.34 -15.23 -15.41
C TYR A 35 7.96 -15.01 -16.78
N VAL A 36 7.97 -13.77 -17.29
CA VAL A 36 8.63 -13.41 -18.57
C VAL A 36 10.10 -13.79 -18.55
N PHE A 37 10.81 -13.50 -17.45
CA PHE A 37 12.24 -13.82 -17.33
C PHE A 37 12.53 -15.32 -17.45
N TYR A 38 11.61 -16.18 -17.00
CA TYR A 38 11.71 -17.63 -17.14
C TYR A 38 11.10 -18.18 -18.43
N GLY A 39 10.81 -17.32 -19.41
CA GLY A 39 10.34 -17.71 -20.73
C GLY A 39 8.87 -18.12 -20.79
N ALA A 40 8.08 -17.79 -19.75
CA ALA A 40 6.64 -17.94 -19.80
C ALA A 40 6.00 -16.77 -20.58
N ASP A 41 4.75 -16.95 -20.98
CA ASP A 41 3.95 -15.94 -21.69
C ASP A 41 2.78 -15.45 -20.80
N PRO A 42 3.08 -14.74 -19.69
CA PRO A 42 2.05 -14.30 -18.75
C PRO A 42 1.21 -13.16 -19.31
N THR A 43 0.01 -12.98 -18.78
CA THR A 43 -0.82 -11.80 -19.00
C THR A 43 -0.98 -11.05 -17.68
N LEU A 44 -0.57 -9.78 -17.66
CA LEU A 44 -0.73 -8.88 -16.52
C LEU A 44 -2.14 -8.30 -16.50
N PHE A 45 -2.84 -8.52 -15.40
CA PHE A 45 -4.09 -7.83 -15.07
C PHE A 45 -3.86 -6.84 -13.91
N HIS A 46 -4.89 -6.05 -13.59
CA HIS A 46 -4.79 -4.98 -12.58
C HIS A 46 -4.62 -5.49 -11.15
N ASN A 47 -4.93 -6.75 -10.88
CA ASN A 47 -4.90 -7.36 -9.54
C ASN A 47 -4.56 -8.87 -9.54
N PHE A 48 -4.05 -9.39 -10.65
CA PHE A 48 -3.47 -10.72 -10.74
C PHE A 48 -2.60 -10.84 -12.00
N VAL A 49 -1.79 -11.89 -12.08
CA VAL A 49 -1.12 -12.33 -13.30
C VAL A 49 -1.66 -13.69 -13.69
N GLN A 50 -2.11 -13.81 -14.94
CA GLN A 50 -2.47 -15.09 -15.52
C GLN A 50 -1.25 -15.69 -16.20
N THR A 51 -1.00 -16.98 -15.98
CA THR A 51 -0.04 -17.73 -16.79
C THR A 51 -0.79 -18.80 -17.59
N PRO A 52 -0.44 -19.02 -18.86
CA PRO A 52 -0.96 -20.17 -19.59
C PRO A 52 -0.56 -21.46 -18.87
N ASN A 53 -1.29 -22.56 -19.11
CA ASN A 53 -1.05 -23.88 -18.53
C ASN A 53 0.26 -24.51 -19.07
N GLN A 54 1.37 -23.82 -18.88
CA GLN A 54 2.72 -24.31 -19.15
C GLN A 54 3.21 -25.09 -17.94
N ILE A 55 3.86 -26.21 -18.20
CA ILE A 55 4.51 -27.01 -17.16
C ILE A 55 5.80 -26.29 -16.76
N LEU A 56 5.67 -25.29 -15.88
CA LEU A 56 6.79 -24.59 -15.27
C LEU A 56 7.40 -25.41 -14.14
N ASP A 57 8.73 -25.36 -14.01
CA ASP A 57 9.47 -25.91 -12.87
C ASP A 57 8.90 -25.34 -11.56
N ILE A 58 8.82 -26.19 -10.53
CA ILE A 58 8.41 -25.83 -9.18
C ILE A 58 9.22 -24.64 -8.64
N LYS A 59 10.52 -24.57 -8.96
CA LYS A 59 11.39 -23.45 -8.55
C LYS A 59 10.93 -22.13 -9.16
N VAL A 60 10.57 -22.14 -10.44
CA VAL A 60 10.05 -20.95 -11.13
C VAL A 60 8.74 -20.50 -10.49
N LYS A 61 7.82 -21.44 -10.22
CA LYS A 61 6.55 -21.13 -9.54
C LYS A 61 6.77 -20.49 -8.17
N ILE A 62 7.71 -21.00 -7.38
CA ILE A 62 8.06 -20.43 -6.07
C ILE A 62 8.62 -19.00 -6.21
N ILE A 63 9.59 -18.81 -7.10
CA ILE A 63 10.23 -17.50 -7.31
C ILE A 63 9.21 -16.48 -7.82
N SER A 64 8.43 -16.85 -8.82
CA SER A 64 7.41 -15.97 -9.40
C SER A 64 6.30 -15.67 -8.40
N ALA A 65 5.85 -16.62 -7.58
CA ALA A 65 4.89 -16.34 -6.52
C ALA A 65 5.48 -15.42 -5.42
N PHE A 66 6.78 -15.43 -5.16
CA PHE A 66 7.38 -14.54 -4.16
C PHE A 66 7.74 -13.15 -4.72
N ALA A 67 7.80 -13.00 -6.05
CA ALA A 67 8.30 -11.79 -6.70
C ALA A 67 7.47 -10.53 -6.39
N GLY A 68 6.13 -10.60 -6.48
CA GLY A 68 5.26 -9.47 -6.16
C GLY A 68 5.40 -8.98 -4.70
N PRO A 69 5.35 -9.86 -3.69
CA PRO A 69 5.62 -9.50 -2.30
C PRO A 69 6.99 -8.83 -2.14
N VAL A 70 8.05 -9.37 -2.76
CA VAL A 70 9.41 -8.79 -2.68
C VAL A 70 9.45 -7.39 -3.28
N ILE A 71 8.86 -7.18 -4.47
CA ILE A 71 8.79 -5.84 -5.08
C ILE A 71 8.05 -4.86 -4.18
N SER A 72 6.97 -5.30 -3.53
CA SER A 72 6.22 -4.47 -2.58
C SER A 72 7.05 -4.08 -1.34
N ALA A 73 7.84 -5.01 -0.82
CA ALA A 73 8.76 -4.74 0.30
C ALA A 73 9.86 -3.75 -0.10
N VAL A 74 10.46 -3.94 -1.28
CA VAL A 74 11.49 -3.03 -1.83
C VAL A 74 10.93 -1.63 -2.02
N GLN A 75 9.73 -1.51 -2.61
CA GLN A 75 9.00 -0.25 -2.68
C GLN A 75 8.83 0.38 -1.29
N GLY A 76 8.32 -0.40 -0.34
CA GLY A 76 8.11 0.02 1.05
C GLY A 76 9.37 0.64 1.67
N ILE A 77 10.51 -0.05 1.54
CA ILE A 77 11.82 0.34 2.06
C ILE A 77 12.33 1.61 1.38
N ILE A 78 12.34 1.66 0.04
CA ILE A 78 12.87 2.81 -0.71
C ILE A 78 12.14 4.09 -0.30
N PHE A 79 10.81 4.06 -0.29
CA PHE A 79 10.02 5.25 0.08
C PHE A 79 10.08 5.55 1.57
N ALA A 80 10.25 4.56 2.45
CA ALA A 80 10.50 4.80 3.87
C ALA A 80 11.79 5.60 4.07
N LEU A 81 12.87 5.20 3.39
CA LEU A 81 14.17 5.87 3.48
C LEU A 81 14.09 7.31 2.99
N ILE A 82 13.38 7.55 1.87
CA ILE A 82 13.13 8.91 1.36
C ILE A 82 12.36 9.74 2.39
N VAL A 83 11.30 9.17 2.97
CA VAL A 83 10.40 9.90 3.88
C VAL A 83 11.03 10.19 5.23
N ILE A 84 11.81 9.26 5.76
CA ILE A 84 12.50 9.41 7.06
C ILE A 84 13.64 10.42 6.96
N LYS A 85 14.39 10.44 5.84
CA LYS A 85 15.51 11.37 5.64
C LYS A 85 15.06 12.81 5.37
N SER A 86 13.87 13.00 4.83
CA SER A 86 13.36 14.31 4.42
C SER A 86 12.16 14.72 5.27
N LYS A 87 12.26 15.80 6.04
CA LYS A 87 11.14 16.36 6.82
C LYS A 87 10.38 17.40 6.00
N ARG A 88 9.79 16.97 4.89
CA ARG A 88 9.06 17.85 3.95
C ARG A 88 7.55 17.66 4.10
N ASN A 89 6.79 18.75 3.91
CA ASN A 89 5.32 18.78 3.95
C ASN A 89 4.70 19.03 2.55
N THR A 90 5.23 18.35 1.53
CA THR A 90 4.77 18.48 0.13
C THR A 90 3.84 17.34 -0.28
N SER A 91 3.07 17.51 -1.36
CA SER A 91 2.20 16.45 -1.90
C SER A 91 2.96 15.19 -2.27
N ASN A 92 4.17 15.32 -2.82
CA ASN A 92 4.99 14.19 -3.22
C ASN A 92 5.47 13.42 -1.99
N HIS A 93 5.82 14.14 -0.91
CA HIS A 93 6.22 13.50 0.34
C HIS A 93 5.06 12.74 1.00
N LEU A 94 3.83 13.28 0.90
CA LEU A 94 2.62 12.60 1.37
C LEU A 94 2.35 11.32 0.56
N PHE A 95 2.49 11.41 -0.76
CA PHE A 95 2.36 10.27 -1.66
C PHE A 95 3.42 9.18 -1.40
N PHE A 96 4.69 9.57 -1.20
CA PHE A 96 5.76 8.63 -0.85
C PHE A 96 5.53 7.98 0.51
N LEU A 97 5.00 8.71 1.49
CA LEU A 97 4.63 8.13 2.79
C LEU A 97 3.55 7.05 2.63
N TRP A 98 2.55 7.29 1.79
CA TRP A 98 1.54 6.28 1.48
C TRP A 98 2.11 5.08 0.71
N LEU A 99 2.95 5.29 -0.31
CA LEU A 99 3.62 4.20 -1.03
C LEU A 99 4.48 3.33 -0.11
N SER A 100 5.16 3.95 0.86
CA SER A 100 5.95 3.23 1.84
C SER A 100 5.09 2.32 2.70
N LEU A 101 4.06 2.89 3.35
CA LEU A 101 3.19 2.15 4.25
C LEU A 101 2.42 1.04 3.54
N LEU A 102 1.89 1.32 2.35
CA LEU A 102 1.13 0.33 1.57
C LEU A 102 2.02 -0.78 1.01
N GLY A 103 3.26 -0.49 0.62
CA GLY A 103 4.23 -1.53 0.22
C GLY A 103 4.51 -2.52 1.36
N PHE A 104 4.70 -2.02 2.58
CA PHE A 104 4.85 -2.89 3.76
C PHE A 104 3.58 -3.65 4.10
N VAL A 105 2.42 -2.98 4.10
CA VAL A 105 1.13 -3.64 4.36
C VAL A 105 0.87 -4.74 3.34
N ASN A 106 1.22 -4.54 2.07
CA ASN A 106 1.06 -5.57 1.04
C ASN A 106 1.95 -6.79 1.32
N PHE A 107 3.27 -6.58 1.46
CA PHE A 107 4.21 -7.68 1.72
C PHE A 107 3.88 -8.47 2.99
N PHE A 108 3.75 -7.77 4.12
CA PHE A 108 3.49 -8.42 5.40
C PHE A 108 2.05 -8.94 5.49
N GLY A 109 1.10 -8.33 4.78
CA GLY A 109 -0.27 -8.83 4.66
C GLY A 109 -0.30 -10.25 4.12
N TYR A 110 0.45 -10.52 3.05
CA TYR A 110 0.62 -11.89 2.54
C TYR A 110 1.23 -12.83 3.60
N LEU A 111 2.32 -12.42 4.25
CA LEU A 111 2.93 -13.24 5.31
C LEU A 111 1.93 -13.62 6.41
N ILE A 112 1.10 -12.67 6.86
CA ILE A 112 0.09 -12.87 7.91
C ILE A 112 -1.00 -13.87 7.49
N ILE A 113 -1.42 -13.87 6.22
CA ILE A 113 -2.47 -14.79 5.75
C ILE A 113 -1.95 -16.18 5.35
N THR A 114 -0.63 -16.35 5.21
CA THR A 114 0.05 -17.60 4.83
C THR A 114 -0.49 -18.88 5.51
N PRO A 115 -0.74 -18.93 6.84
CA PRO A 115 -1.27 -20.14 7.48
C PRO A 115 -2.74 -20.44 7.14
N PHE A 116 -3.49 -19.47 6.63
CA PHE A 116 -4.94 -19.56 6.44
C PHE A 116 -5.37 -19.67 4.97
N SER A 117 -4.53 -19.25 4.02
CA SER A 117 -4.85 -19.27 2.60
C SER A 117 -3.65 -19.68 1.77
N THR A 118 -3.84 -20.64 0.85
CA THR A 118 -2.86 -21.04 -0.18
C THR A 118 -3.09 -20.33 -1.52
N ILE A 119 -4.15 -19.52 -1.63
CA ILE A 119 -4.49 -18.76 -2.83
C ILE A 119 -3.61 -17.51 -2.95
N GLY A 120 -3.22 -16.91 -1.81
CA GLY A 120 -2.29 -15.77 -1.79
C GLY A 120 -0.83 -16.19 -1.99
N ASP A 121 -0.01 -15.26 -2.45
CA ASP A 121 1.38 -15.47 -2.88
C ASP A 121 2.27 -16.29 -1.93
N THR A 122 2.39 -15.84 -0.68
CA THR A 122 3.24 -16.51 0.31
C THR A 122 2.63 -17.82 0.78
N GLY A 123 1.29 -17.90 0.79
CA GLY A 123 0.55 -19.14 0.99
C GLY A 123 0.84 -20.16 -0.11
N LYS A 124 0.92 -19.71 -1.36
CA LYS A 124 1.27 -20.53 -2.51
C LYS A 124 2.72 -21.01 -2.40
N VAL A 125 3.65 -20.14 -2.05
CA VAL A 125 5.05 -20.52 -1.77
C VAL A 125 5.11 -21.58 -0.67
N ALA A 126 4.39 -21.39 0.44
CA ALA A 126 4.37 -22.33 1.54
C ALA A 126 3.77 -23.69 1.17
N GLU A 127 2.74 -23.70 0.31
CA GLU A 127 2.17 -24.92 -0.27
C GLU A 127 3.19 -25.66 -1.15
N LEU A 128 3.85 -24.95 -2.07
CA LEU A 128 4.83 -25.55 -2.98
C LEU A 128 6.07 -26.08 -2.24
N LEU A 129 6.40 -25.51 -1.09
CA LEU A 129 7.48 -25.96 -0.21
C LEU A 129 7.05 -27.03 0.81
N ASN A 130 5.79 -27.46 0.79
CA ASN A 130 5.20 -28.39 1.75
C ASN A 130 5.43 -27.96 3.22
N MET A 131 5.39 -26.66 3.50
CA MET A 131 5.54 -26.15 4.86
C MET A 131 4.35 -26.57 5.71
N ASP A 132 4.60 -27.09 6.91
CA ASP A 132 3.55 -27.38 7.87
C ASP A 132 2.88 -26.09 8.40
N PHE A 133 1.76 -26.27 9.09
CA PHE A 133 1.01 -25.14 9.66
C PHE A 133 1.81 -24.36 10.71
N THR A 134 2.65 -25.04 11.50
CA THR A 134 3.43 -24.43 12.58
C THR A 134 4.42 -23.41 12.05
N ILE A 135 5.17 -23.76 11.00
CA ILE A 135 6.12 -22.85 10.35
C ILE A 135 5.38 -21.65 9.76
N ARG A 136 4.25 -21.89 9.07
CA ARG A 136 3.43 -20.80 8.50
C ARG A 136 2.90 -19.86 9.58
N ALA A 137 2.46 -20.39 10.73
CA ALA A 137 1.98 -19.61 11.85
C ALA A 137 3.09 -18.75 12.48
N ILE A 138 4.30 -19.29 12.64
CA ILE A 138 5.47 -18.54 13.12
C ILE A 138 5.79 -17.38 12.17
N ILE A 139 5.82 -17.64 10.86
CA ILE A 139 6.05 -16.60 9.83
C ILE A 139 4.99 -15.49 9.92
N ALA A 140 3.72 -15.86 10.08
CA ALA A 140 2.62 -14.90 10.20
C ALA A 140 2.77 -14.01 11.45
N VAL A 141 3.10 -14.60 12.61
CA VAL A 141 3.29 -13.86 13.86
C VAL A 141 4.48 -12.91 13.76
N VAL A 142 5.63 -13.38 13.26
CA VAL A 142 6.81 -12.55 13.05
C VAL A 142 6.50 -11.42 12.07
N GLY A 143 5.85 -11.73 10.95
CA GLY A 143 5.43 -10.75 9.96
C GLY A 143 4.50 -9.68 10.53
N PHE A 144 3.52 -10.06 11.35
CA PHE A 144 2.64 -9.12 12.04
C PHE A 144 3.40 -8.18 12.97
N ILE A 145 4.25 -8.74 13.84
CA ILE A 145 5.04 -7.93 14.80
C ILE A 145 5.95 -6.95 14.05
N THR A 146 6.63 -7.40 13.00
CA THR A 146 7.48 -6.54 12.17
C THR A 146 6.67 -5.45 11.47
N LEU A 147 5.50 -5.78 10.91
CA LEU A 147 4.62 -4.79 10.28
C LEU A 147 4.21 -3.69 11.25
N ILE A 148 3.77 -4.04 12.47
CA ILE A 148 3.41 -3.06 13.48
C ILE A 148 4.61 -2.17 13.81
N TRP A 149 5.79 -2.75 14.04
CA TRP A 149 7.00 -1.99 14.32
C TRP A 149 7.35 -1.01 13.19
N VAL A 150 7.29 -1.45 11.92
CA VAL A 150 7.56 -0.59 10.76
C VAL A 150 6.52 0.53 10.65
N ILE A 151 5.23 0.21 10.78
CA ILE A 151 4.14 1.20 10.70
C ILE A 151 4.32 2.29 11.76
N LEU A 152 4.58 1.93 13.01
CA LEU A 152 4.79 2.90 14.08
C LEU A 152 5.99 3.82 13.80
N ASN A 153 7.04 3.29 13.17
CA ASN A 153 8.24 4.07 12.84
C ASN A 153 8.09 4.95 11.61
N VAL A 154 7.36 4.52 10.60
CA VAL A 154 7.18 5.26 9.34
C VAL A 154 6.03 6.26 9.46
N ALA A 155 4.87 5.83 9.99
CA ALA A 155 3.67 6.64 10.04
C ALA A 155 3.80 7.87 10.95
N LYS A 156 4.72 7.89 11.92
CA LYS A 156 5.02 9.09 12.72
C LYS A 156 5.35 10.32 11.86
N ASN A 157 5.82 10.12 10.63
CA ASN A 157 6.10 11.18 9.67
C ASN A 157 4.83 11.90 9.15
N PHE A 158 3.63 11.37 9.39
CA PHE A 158 2.39 12.13 9.18
C PHE A 158 2.36 13.42 10.02
N ALA A 159 3.06 13.46 11.15
CA ALA A 159 3.18 14.65 11.98
C ALA A 159 3.80 15.85 11.26
N ASN A 160 4.62 15.61 10.22
CA ASN A 160 5.20 16.68 9.39
C ASN A 160 4.13 17.45 8.60
N PHE A 161 2.92 16.91 8.43
CA PHE A 161 1.83 17.56 7.71
C PHE A 161 0.88 18.33 8.63
N ILE A 162 1.16 18.37 9.94
CA ILE A 162 0.35 19.07 10.93
C ILE A 162 1.02 20.43 11.21
N PRO A 163 0.32 21.57 11.08
CA PRO A 163 0.91 22.88 11.31
C PRO A 163 1.28 23.12 12.79
N MET A 164 2.22 24.02 13.03
CA MET A 164 2.57 24.53 14.36
C MET A 164 2.33 26.05 14.48
N PRO A 165 1.92 26.53 15.66
CA PRO A 165 1.47 25.77 16.83
C PRO A 165 0.06 25.21 16.62
N CYS A 166 -0.23 24.02 17.16
CA CYS A 166 -1.53 23.38 17.03
C CYS A 166 -1.94 22.72 18.36
N LYS A 167 -3.09 23.14 18.90
CA LYS A 167 -3.70 22.54 20.11
C LYS A 167 -4.05 21.07 19.86
N MET A 168 -4.09 20.25 20.91
CA MET A 168 -4.35 18.82 20.79
C MET A 168 -5.65 18.52 20.03
N ASP A 169 -6.75 19.22 20.31
CA ASP A 169 -8.03 19.02 19.61
C ASP A 169 -7.94 19.27 18.11
N SER A 170 -7.15 20.27 17.70
CA SER A 170 -6.90 20.55 16.30
C SER A 170 -6.01 19.45 15.70
N ARG A 171 -4.97 19.04 16.42
CA ARG A 171 -4.06 17.96 15.99
C ARG A 171 -4.80 16.66 15.72
N VAL A 172 -5.72 16.27 16.61
CA VAL A 172 -6.60 15.10 16.42
C VAL A 172 -7.40 15.22 15.12
N LYS A 173 -8.03 16.38 14.86
CA LYS A 173 -8.75 16.62 13.60
C LYS A 173 -7.86 16.50 12.37
N TYR A 174 -6.60 16.93 12.45
CA TYR A 174 -5.63 16.78 11.37
C TYR A 174 -5.30 15.30 11.12
N VAL A 175 -5.03 14.50 12.15
CA VAL A 175 -4.72 13.07 11.98
C VAL A 175 -5.92 12.32 11.38
N TYR A 176 -7.15 12.64 11.79
CA TYR A 176 -8.34 12.08 11.16
C TYR A 176 -8.42 12.37 9.66
N ARG A 177 -8.08 13.59 9.24
CA ARG A 177 -8.13 14.04 7.84
C ARG A 177 -6.94 13.57 7.01
N LEU A 178 -5.77 13.45 7.63
CA LEU A 178 -4.54 13.02 6.97
C LEU A 178 -4.48 11.51 6.79
N MET A 179 -5.01 10.73 7.72
CA MET A 179 -4.79 9.28 7.73
C MET A 179 -6.10 8.50 7.86
N PHE A 180 -6.89 8.76 8.90
CA PHE A 180 -8.03 7.89 9.25
C PHE A 180 -9.12 7.85 8.18
N PHE A 181 -9.67 9.01 7.80
CA PHE A 181 -10.71 9.09 6.76
C PHE A 181 -10.20 8.74 5.36
N PRO A 182 -8.98 9.17 4.94
CA PRO A 182 -8.38 8.68 3.70
C PRO A 182 -8.29 7.16 3.61
N ILE A 183 -7.95 6.47 4.71
CA ILE A 183 -7.93 5.01 4.74
C ILE A 183 -9.35 4.45 4.54
N ILE A 184 -10.35 4.88 5.31
CA ILE A 184 -11.71 4.32 5.20
C ILE A 184 -12.32 4.57 3.82
N ILE A 185 -12.32 5.83 3.39
CA ILE A 185 -12.98 6.24 2.14
C ILE A 185 -12.14 5.76 0.95
N GLY A 186 -10.82 5.83 1.04
CA GLY A 186 -9.93 5.36 0.00
C GLY A 186 -9.99 3.84 -0.16
N SER A 187 -10.09 3.07 0.93
CA SER A 187 -10.29 1.62 0.87
C SER A 187 -11.59 1.27 0.16
N LEU A 188 -12.68 2.00 0.44
CA LEU A 188 -13.94 1.82 -0.29
C LEU A 188 -13.77 2.12 -1.80
N ILE A 189 -13.14 3.25 -2.15
CA ILE A 189 -12.86 3.62 -3.55
C ILE A 189 -12.01 2.54 -4.24
N ASN A 190 -10.91 2.11 -3.61
CA ASN A 190 -10.02 1.09 -4.15
C ASN A 190 -10.70 -0.27 -4.28
N THR A 191 -11.63 -0.60 -3.38
CA THR A 191 -12.43 -1.82 -3.48
C THR A 191 -13.35 -1.77 -4.69
N VAL A 192 -14.02 -0.65 -4.93
CA VAL A 192 -14.82 -0.44 -6.15
C VAL A 192 -13.93 -0.50 -7.40
N LEU A 193 -12.74 0.11 -7.33
CA LEU A 193 -11.74 0.06 -8.40
C LEU A 193 -11.01 -1.29 -8.50
N ALA A 194 -11.27 -2.27 -7.64
CA ALA A 194 -10.75 -3.61 -7.81
C ALA A 194 -11.60 -4.43 -8.79
N PHE A 195 -12.85 -4.01 -9.06
CA PHE A 195 -13.73 -4.71 -9.98
C PHE A 195 -13.34 -4.51 -11.45
N PRO A 196 -13.49 -5.53 -12.31
CA PRO A 196 -13.96 -6.89 -11.98
C PRO A 196 -12.91 -7.70 -11.21
N VAL A 197 -13.35 -8.55 -10.29
CA VAL A 197 -12.49 -9.39 -9.44
C VAL A 197 -12.70 -10.86 -9.75
N VAL A 198 -11.61 -11.62 -9.76
CA VAL A 198 -11.65 -13.08 -9.99
C VAL A 198 -11.83 -13.85 -8.68
N ALA A 199 -11.38 -13.29 -7.55
CA ALA A 199 -11.45 -13.91 -6.24
C ALA A 199 -11.95 -12.95 -5.15
N ILE A 200 -12.63 -13.50 -4.14
CA ILE A 200 -13.12 -12.74 -2.97
C ILE A 200 -11.96 -12.09 -2.21
N LEU A 201 -10.79 -12.74 -2.14
CA LEU A 201 -9.61 -12.20 -1.47
C LEU A 201 -9.17 -10.86 -2.08
N SER A 202 -9.35 -10.69 -3.39
CA SER A 202 -9.08 -9.44 -4.12
C SER A 202 -10.02 -8.29 -3.75
N ILE A 203 -11.15 -8.57 -3.05
CA ILE A 203 -12.05 -7.57 -2.46
C ILE A 203 -11.64 -7.28 -1.01
N ILE A 204 -11.35 -8.33 -0.23
CA ILE A 204 -11.01 -8.20 1.19
C ILE A 204 -9.74 -7.37 1.36
N TYR A 205 -8.72 -7.60 0.52
CA TYR A 205 -7.45 -6.89 0.59
C TYR A 205 -7.59 -5.35 0.52
N PRO A 206 -8.18 -4.73 -0.52
CA PRO A 206 -8.37 -3.28 -0.59
C PRO A 206 -9.31 -2.73 0.49
N ALA A 207 -10.31 -3.52 0.89
CA ALA A 207 -11.30 -3.11 1.88
C ALA A 207 -10.74 -3.02 3.30
N THR A 208 -9.79 -3.90 3.67
CA THR A 208 -9.43 -4.12 5.08
C THR A 208 -7.95 -3.97 5.40
N SER A 209 -7.05 -4.34 4.49
CA SER A 209 -5.61 -4.38 4.79
C SER A 209 -5.05 -3.03 5.28
N PRO A 210 -5.47 -1.85 4.78
CA PRO A 210 -4.86 -0.60 5.21
C PRO A 210 -5.24 -0.18 6.64
N TYR A 211 -6.23 -0.83 7.27
CA TYR A 211 -6.70 -0.47 8.62
C TYR A 211 -5.64 -0.68 9.69
N VAL A 212 -4.71 -1.60 9.47
CA VAL A 212 -3.56 -1.81 10.38
C VAL A 212 -2.71 -0.53 10.53
N ILE A 213 -2.68 0.36 9.54
CA ILE A 213 -1.98 1.65 9.61
C ILE A 213 -2.57 2.53 10.72
N MET A 214 -3.87 2.40 11.02
CA MET A 214 -4.56 3.21 12.03
C MET A 214 -4.02 3.00 13.44
N ILE A 215 -3.33 1.88 13.73
CA ILE A 215 -2.67 1.65 15.03
C ILE A 215 -1.63 2.73 15.36
N SER A 216 -1.11 3.43 14.34
CA SER A 216 -0.14 4.50 14.49
C SER A 216 -0.73 5.84 14.95
N PHE A 217 -2.06 5.95 15.04
CA PHE A 217 -2.74 7.18 15.44
C PHE A 217 -2.15 7.87 16.69
N PRO A 218 -1.99 7.19 17.85
CA PRO A 218 -1.39 7.82 19.03
C PRO A 218 0.08 8.23 18.82
N MET A 219 0.84 7.50 18.01
CA MET A 219 2.23 7.83 17.71
C MET A 219 2.33 9.13 16.89
N ILE A 220 1.44 9.32 15.93
CA ILE A 220 1.36 10.56 15.13
C ILE A 220 0.99 11.76 16.00
N LEU A 221 0.09 11.57 16.98
CA LEU A 221 -0.26 12.63 17.94
C LEU A 221 0.92 13.07 18.81
N LYS A 222 1.77 12.13 19.23
CA LYS A 222 2.93 12.42 20.11
C LYS A 222 4.16 12.90 19.34
N ALA A 223 4.29 12.58 18.05
CA ALA A 223 5.44 12.95 17.24
C ALA A 223 5.61 14.47 17.11
N LYS A 224 6.85 14.97 17.09
CA LYS A 224 7.10 16.41 16.91
C LYS A 224 6.75 16.81 15.47
N SER A 225 5.98 17.88 15.31
CA SER A 225 5.86 18.55 14.01
C SER A 225 7.05 19.51 13.84
N HIS A 226 7.38 19.83 12.60
CA HIS A 226 8.53 20.65 12.25
C HIS A 226 8.17 21.89 11.40
N HIS A 227 6.89 22.11 11.07
CA HIS A 227 6.49 23.16 10.13
C HIS A 227 5.64 24.26 10.78
N VAL A 228 6.15 25.50 10.71
CA VAL A 228 5.48 26.72 11.20
C VAL A 228 4.62 27.39 10.11
N SER A 229 4.94 27.18 8.83
CA SER A 229 4.20 27.76 7.70
C SER A 229 3.06 26.85 7.23
N LYS A 230 1.94 27.46 6.80
CA LYS A 230 0.80 26.75 6.22
C LYS A 230 1.28 25.90 5.04
N PRO A 231 1.14 24.56 5.09
CA PRO A 231 1.52 23.70 3.99
C PRO A 231 0.78 24.10 2.70
N ASN A 232 1.42 23.96 1.54
CA ASN A 232 0.73 24.06 0.24
C ASN A 232 -0.49 23.12 0.13
N LEU A 233 -0.51 22.05 0.93
CA LEU A 233 -1.60 21.07 1.03
C LEU A 233 -2.86 21.59 1.72
N GLU A 234 -2.74 22.64 2.53
CA GLU A 234 -3.87 23.31 3.17
C GLU A 234 -4.52 24.33 2.25
N THR A 235 -3.73 25.04 1.46
CA THR A 235 -4.25 26.18 0.68
C THR A 235 -4.99 25.73 -0.57
N ARG A 236 -4.59 24.61 -1.17
CA ARG A 236 -5.18 24.09 -2.41
C ARG A 236 -5.08 22.58 -2.56
N ILE A 237 -5.96 22.03 -3.40
CA ILE A 237 -5.83 20.67 -3.92
C ILE A 237 -4.64 20.64 -4.88
N SER A 238 -3.77 19.65 -4.73
CA SER A 238 -2.58 19.47 -5.56
C SER A 238 -2.98 18.98 -6.95
N LYS A 239 -2.77 19.81 -7.97
CA LYS A 239 -3.00 19.43 -9.38
C LYS A 239 -2.21 18.17 -9.76
N GLN A 240 -1.00 18.02 -9.22
CA GLN A 240 -0.17 16.85 -9.47
C GLN A 240 -0.82 15.56 -8.94
N LEU A 241 -1.38 15.57 -7.73
CA LEU A 241 -2.06 14.39 -7.16
C LEU A 241 -3.35 14.06 -7.92
N VAL A 242 -4.07 15.07 -8.42
CA VAL A 242 -5.25 14.84 -9.28
C VAL A 242 -4.83 14.14 -10.57
N ILE A 243 -3.80 14.66 -11.25
CA ILE A 243 -3.28 14.04 -12.49
C ILE A 243 -2.81 12.62 -12.22
N PHE A 244 -2.04 12.40 -11.15
CA PHE A 244 -1.55 11.07 -10.80
C PHE A 244 -2.68 10.09 -10.48
N ALA A 245 -3.73 10.53 -9.75
CA ALA A 245 -4.89 9.71 -9.47
C ALA A 245 -5.63 9.33 -10.75
N LEU A 246 -5.85 10.29 -11.67
CA LEU A 246 -6.50 10.01 -12.95
C LEU A 246 -5.69 9.04 -13.81
N CYS A 247 -4.37 9.24 -13.89
CA CYS A 247 -3.47 8.33 -14.61
C CYS A 247 -3.45 6.93 -13.98
N ALA A 248 -3.40 6.83 -12.65
CA ALA A 248 -3.42 5.54 -11.95
C ALA A 248 -4.75 4.81 -12.15
N ILE A 249 -5.88 5.52 -12.08
CA ILE A 249 -7.20 4.94 -12.38
C ILE A 249 -7.26 4.48 -13.84
N PHE A 250 -6.82 5.31 -14.78
CA PHE A 250 -6.78 4.94 -16.19
C PHE A 250 -5.93 3.70 -16.43
N LEU A 251 -4.72 3.64 -15.87
CA LEU A 251 -3.84 2.47 -15.94
C LEU A 251 -4.51 1.23 -15.35
N ASN A 252 -5.11 1.35 -14.16
CA ASN A 252 -5.84 0.25 -13.52
C ASN A 252 -6.98 -0.25 -14.41
N ARG A 253 -7.74 0.64 -15.05
CA ARG A 253 -8.81 0.28 -16.00
C ARG A 253 -8.27 -0.36 -17.28
N LEU A 254 -7.14 0.13 -17.80
CA LEU A 254 -6.51 -0.48 -18.98
C LEU A 254 -6.07 -1.91 -18.69
N LEU A 255 -5.46 -2.14 -17.52
CA LEU A 255 -5.00 -3.45 -17.08
C LEU A 255 -6.13 -4.46 -16.83
N THR A 256 -7.40 -4.03 -16.72
CA THR A 256 -8.52 -5.00 -16.66
C THR A 256 -8.67 -5.79 -17.95
N LEU A 257 -8.14 -5.28 -19.07
CA LEU A 257 -8.19 -5.95 -20.37
C LEU A 257 -7.12 -7.05 -20.51
N GLY A 258 -6.13 -7.06 -19.62
CA GLY A 258 -4.95 -7.92 -19.74
C GLY A 258 -3.94 -7.36 -20.73
N ILE A 259 -2.65 -7.39 -20.36
CA ILE A 259 -1.52 -7.08 -21.24
C ILE A 259 -0.56 -8.26 -21.21
N GLY A 260 -0.37 -8.90 -22.37
CA GLY A 260 0.60 -9.98 -22.60
C GLY A 260 1.87 -9.42 -23.23
#